data_AF-A0A5B9QJ64-F1
#
_entry.id   AF-A0A5B9QJ64-F1
#
_cell.length_a   1.000
_cell.length_b   1.000
_cell.length_c   1.000
_cell.angle_alpha   90.00
_cell.angle_beta   90.00
_cell.angle_gamma   90.00
#
_symmetry.space_group_name_H-M   'P 1'
#
loop_
_entity.id
_entity.type
_entity.pdbx_description
1 polymer ?
#
loop_
_entity_poly.entity_id
_entity_poly.type
_entity_poly.pdbx_seq_one_letter_code
_entity_poly.pdbx_strand_id
1 'polypeptide(L)'
;MNNPPTNHDPSRLEQIVAYLDGELSPEDEAIVQRQLADDDAFRQEVQSIDRAWGALDALPGVTVDDKFSQTTMEMVVDAAQHEVSARTIAQPIHQRNQWLAKALMAAAAAALGWLGVQLVRENPNRTLLTDLPAIEYIDIYSQFQDVAFLRKLRSELGGTPWATDLSEADLADRVQEFNEIASDTDRPQWLSSEEDEERTALRGRYNHFLAVSAKEQSRLRDLHKDVVMAEDRDQLVETLLAYQSWLNTLSASQQFELREMPLDKRVSEIVNIQLREGENNWIELSAEETRQLRLAFFEIRSRLINNMTSEERDQFNSAGVEERRYMVFRQIGPSRDEWRSKTVELLSPESKIQFEKLSLNQQQTQLRRWMRDLTERDKRERGPGKRRRFDGISQEELERYFAEELDAATRERLLAQPRERMEQQLKSLYLRGELPSDDDFRAARDRQGPPGRDRLGPGPPPRGDRDRRGPPRGGRGGPPEDRPGFGHPPRQGEDLRPRDPPPRPEGGF
;
A
#
# COMPACT_ATOMS: atom_id res chain seq x y z
N MET A 1 -23.00 -44.45 26.17
CA MET A 1 -21.91 -45.05 26.99
C MET A 1 -20.62 -44.71 26.27
N ASN A 2 -19.95 -43.64 26.71
CA ASN A 2 -18.66 -43.23 26.14
C ASN A 2 -17.58 -44.11 26.78
N ASN A 3 -16.77 -44.76 25.97
CA ASN A 3 -15.63 -45.55 26.45
C ASN A 3 -14.70 -44.64 27.26
N PRO A 4 -14.22 -45.07 28.45
CA PRO A 4 -13.18 -44.33 29.15
C PRO A 4 -11.93 -44.28 28.24
N PRO A 5 -11.31 -43.10 28.06
CA PRO A 5 -10.08 -42.99 27.28
C PRO A 5 -9.01 -43.89 27.92
N THR A 6 -8.40 -44.74 27.10
CA THR A 6 -7.32 -45.64 27.52
C THR A 6 -6.12 -44.82 27.99
N ASN A 7 -5.68 -45.15 29.20
CA ASN A 7 -4.81 -44.39 30.11
C ASN A 7 -3.30 -44.34 29.74
N HIS A 8 -2.95 -44.34 28.45
CA HIS A 8 -1.54 -44.35 28.01
C HIS A 8 -1.33 -43.46 26.77
N ASP A 9 -1.60 -42.17 26.92
CA ASP A 9 -1.17 -41.18 25.93
C ASP A 9 0.26 -40.72 26.28
N PRO A 10 1.30 -41.06 25.48
CA PRO A 10 2.68 -40.66 25.76
C PRO A 10 2.84 -39.13 25.84
N SER A 11 2.04 -38.37 25.09
CA SER A 11 2.08 -36.90 25.12
C SER A 11 1.58 -36.34 26.46
N ARG A 12 0.68 -37.05 27.15
CA ARG A 12 0.20 -36.67 28.49
C ARG A 12 1.29 -36.87 29.55
N LEU A 13 2.06 -37.95 29.46
CA LEU A 13 3.20 -38.22 30.35
C LEU A 13 4.33 -37.21 30.15
N GLU A 14 4.67 -36.89 28.90
CA GLU A 14 5.66 -35.86 28.57
C GLU A 14 5.26 -34.50 29.16
N GLN A 15 3.99 -34.11 29.04
CA GLN A 15 3.47 -32.87 29.61
C GLN A 15 3.53 -32.85 31.16
N ILE A 16 3.26 -33.98 31.82
CA ILE A 16 3.35 -34.09 33.29
C ILE A 16 4.81 -34.02 33.75
N VAL A 17 5.74 -34.67 33.05
CA VAL A 17 7.17 -34.63 33.38
C VAL A 17 7.73 -33.22 33.20
N ALA A 18 7.42 -32.57 32.07
CA ALA A 18 7.81 -31.18 31.79
C ALA A 18 7.23 -30.17 32.78
N TYR A 19 6.07 -30.48 33.38
CA TYR A 19 5.50 -29.66 34.46
C TYR A 19 6.25 -29.84 35.78
N LEU A 20 6.70 -31.06 36.08
CA LEU A 20 7.40 -31.38 37.33
C LEU A 20 8.87 -30.92 37.33
N ASP A 21 9.54 -30.90 36.17
CA ASP A 21 10.91 -30.40 36.02
C ASP A 21 10.99 -28.87 35.84
N GLY A 22 9.87 -28.22 35.50
CA GLY A 22 9.77 -26.78 35.29
C GLY A 22 10.17 -26.32 33.88
N GLU A 23 10.18 -27.21 32.87
CA GLU A 23 10.54 -26.90 31.49
C GLU A 23 9.37 -26.39 30.62
N LEU A 24 8.15 -26.31 31.15
CA LEU A 24 6.99 -25.80 30.39
C LEU A 24 7.05 -24.30 30.10
N SER A 25 6.53 -23.91 28.93
CA SER A 25 6.31 -22.51 28.59
C SER A 25 5.18 -21.90 29.45
N PRO A 26 5.12 -20.56 29.64
CA PRO A 26 4.06 -19.94 30.44
C PRO A 26 2.63 -20.24 29.95
N GLU A 27 2.46 -20.45 28.65
CA GLU A 27 1.16 -20.79 28.05
C GLU A 27 0.77 -22.24 28.37
N ASP A 28 1.72 -23.18 28.26
CA ASP A 28 1.50 -24.59 28.54
C ASP A 28 1.30 -24.84 30.04
N GLU A 29 2.03 -24.11 30.90
CA GLU A 29 1.85 -24.16 32.35
C GLU A 29 0.42 -23.77 32.74
N ALA A 30 -0.14 -22.71 32.15
CA ALA A 30 -1.52 -22.29 32.40
C ALA A 30 -2.56 -23.35 31.96
N ILE A 31 -2.27 -24.12 30.91
CA ILE A 31 -3.11 -25.22 30.45
C ILE A 31 -3.06 -26.38 31.45
N VAL A 32 -1.86 -26.77 31.88
CA VAL A 32 -1.67 -27.85 32.87
C VAL A 32 -2.29 -27.50 34.22
N GLN A 33 -2.14 -26.27 34.68
CA GLN A 33 -2.78 -25.80 35.92
C GLN A 33 -4.32 -25.85 35.85
N ARG A 34 -4.90 -25.53 34.69
CA ARG A 34 -6.34 -25.67 34.48
C ARG A 34 -6.77 -27.15 34.47
N GLN A 35 -6.01 -28.02 33.80
CA GLN A 35 -6.27 -29.46 33.82
C GLN A 35 -6.15 -30.04 35.23
N LEU A 36 -5.18 -29.61 36.04
CA LEU A 36 -5.06 -29.96 37.45
C LEU A 36 -6.26 -29.49 38.29
N ALA A 37 -6.91 -28.39 37.93
CA ALA A 37 -8.11 -27.92 38.61
C ALA A 37 -9.35 -28.75 38.23
N ASP A 38 -9.48 -29.11 36.95
CA ASP A 38 -10.72 -29.66 36.37
C ASP A 38 -10.74 -31.20 36.26
N ASP A 39 -9.59 -31.88 36.18
CA ASP A 39 -9.47 -33.35 35.98
C ASP A 39 -8.87 -34.05 37.20
N ASP A 40 -9.71 -34.79 37.93
CA ASP A 40 -9.32 -35.63 39.08
C ASP A 40 -8.34 -36.75 38.71
N ALA A 41 -8.47 -37.35 37.53
CA ALA A 41 -7.57 -38.43 37.10
C ALA A 41 -6.18 -37.89 36.80
N PHE A 42 -6.09 -36.72 36.17
CA PHE A 42 -4.82 -36.02 35.93
C PHE A 42 -4.10 -35.67 37.23
N ARG A 43 -4.83 -35.19 38.26
CA ARG A 43 -4.27 -34.95 39.60
C ARG A 43 -3.68 -36.22 40.22
N GLN A 44 -4.40 -37.34 40.14
CA GLN A 44 -3.93 -38.61 40.72
C GLN A 44 -2.67 -39.14 40.02
N GLU A 45 -2.56 -38.93 38.70
CA GLU A 45 -1.41 -39.32 37.90
C GLU A 45 -0.16 -38.51 38.27
N VAL A 46 -0.27 -37.18 38.34
CA VAL A 46 0.81 -36.27 38.80
C VAL A 46 1.28 -36.65 40.21
N GLN A 47 0.34 -36.89 41.14
CA GLN A 47 0.66 -37.33 42.51
C GLN A 47 1.31 -38.73 42.56
N SER A 48 1.07 -39.60 41.58
CA SER A 48 1.69 -40.93 41.54
C SER A 48 3.14 -40.86 41.08
N ILE A 49 3.43 -40.01 40.09
CA ILE A 49 4.78 -39.77 39.56
C ILE A 49 5.63 -39.05 40.60
N ASP A 50 5.10 -38.02 41.25
CA ASP A 50 5.78 -37.30 42.34
C ASP A 50 6.16 -38.25 43.51
N ARG A 51 5.24 -39.15 43.90
CA ARG A 51 5.53 -40.19 44.91
C ARG A 51 6.60 -41.19 44.47
N ALA A 52 6.64 -41.55 43.19
CA ALA A 52 7.66 -42.45 42.66
C ALA A 52 9.05 -41.79 42.68
N TRP A 53 9.13 -40.50 42.31
CA TRP A 53 10.36 -39.71 42.41
C TRP A 53 10.83 -39.54 43.85
N GLY A 54 9.92 -39.20 44.77
CA GLY A 54 10.25 -39.13 46.19
C GLY A 54 10.73 -40.46 46.78
N ALA A 55 10.22 -41.60 46.27
CA ALA A 55 10.68 -42.93 46.67
C ALA A 55 12.08 -43.27 46.13
N LEU A 56 12.43 -42.79 44.93
CA LEU A 56 13.77 -42.89 44.35
C LEU A 56 14.77 -42.04 45.14
N ASP A 57 14.40 -40.82 45.52
CA ASP A 57 15.25 -39.93 46.33
C ASP A 57 15.43 -40.43 47.77
N ALA A 58 14.44 -41.15 48.30
CA ALA A 58 14.52 -41.79 49.61
C ALA A 58 15.39 -43.07 49.61
N LEU A 59 15.89 -43.52 48.45
CA LEU A 59 16.82 -44.64 48.41
C LEU A 59 18.10 -44.25 49.16
N PRO A 60 18.56 -45.07 50.13
CA PRO A 60 19.77 -44.77 50.86
C PRO A 60 20.93 -44.71 49.86
N GLY A 61 21.58 -43.54 49.80
CA GLY A 61 22.80 -43.37 49.03
C GLY A 61 23.80 -44.44 49.46
N VAL A 62 24.10 -45.37 48.56
CA VAL A 62 25.04 -46.46 48.81
C VAL A 62 26.43 -45.83 48.86
N THR A 63 26.87 -45.46 50.06
CA THR A 63 28.27 -45.11 50.30
C THR A 63 29.07 -46.39 50.13
N VAL A 64 29.80 -46.48 49.03
CA VAL A 64 30.69 -47.59 48.75
C VAL A 64 31.80 -47.57 49.80
N ASP A 65 31.94 -48.67 50.55
CA ASP A 65 32.96 -48.83 51.59
C ASP A 65 34.37 -48.77 50.99
N ASP A 66 35.33 -48.16 51.70
CA ASP A 66 36.72 -47.96 51.23
C ASP A 66 37.42 -49.28 50.85
N LYS A 67 36.91 -50.42 51.34
CA LYS A 67 37.34 -51.77 50.95
C LYS A 67 37.06 -52.11 49.49
N PHE A 68 36.04 -51.55 48.85
CA PHE A 68 35.75 -51.80 47.43
C PHE A 68 36.85 -51.21 46.53
N SER A 69 37.33 -50.02 46.89
CA SER A 69 38.50 -49.36 46.27
C SER A 69 39.77 -50.20 46.47
N GLN A 70 39.93 -50.83 47.64
CA GLN A 70 41.07 -51.68 47.95
C GLN A 70 41.06 -53.00 47.15
N THR A 71 39.92 -53.70 47.05
CA THR A 71 39.79 -54.92 46.22
C THR A 71 39.89 -54.64 44.73
N THR A 72 39.47 -53.46 44.26
CA THR A 72 39.64 -53.08 42.85
C THR A 72 41.11 -52.78 42.54
N MET A 73 41.84 -52.18 43.49
CA MET A 73 43.26 -51.91 43.33
C MET A 73 44.11 -53.18 43.45
N GLU A 74 43.75 -54.14 44.31
CA GLU A 74 44.38 -55.47 44.36
C GLU A 74 44.15 -56.27 43.07
N MET A 75 42.94 -56.23 42.50
CA MET A 75 42.63 -56.89 41.22
C MET A 75 43.39 -56.26 40.03
N VAL A 76 43.62 -54.95 40.08
CA VAL A 76 44.42 -54.21 39.09
C VAL A 76 45.93 -54.46 39.25
N VAL A 77 46.41 -54.69 40.48
CA VAL A 77 47.82 -55.01 40.75
C VAL A 77 48.17 -56.46 40.35
N ASP A 78 47.27 -57.42 40.60
CA ASP A 78 47.47 -58.82 40.18
C ASP A 78 47.39 -59.00 38.65
N ALA A 79 46.51 -58.24 37.99
CA ALA A 79 46.43 -58.20 36.52
C ALA A 79 47.68 -57.56 35.87
N ALA A 80 48.29 -56.57 36.53
CA ALA A 80 49.52 -55.92 36.06
C ALA A 80 50.77 -56.81 36.18
N GLN A 81 50.86 -57.66 37.22
CA GLN A 81 52.02 -58.55 37.43
C GLN A 81 52.09 -59.67 36.36
N HIS A 82 50.95 -60.14 35.88
CA HIS A 82 50.85 -61.16 34.81
C HIS A 82 51.09 -60.60 33.40
N GLU A 83 50.86 -59.30 33.18
CA GLU A 83 51.06 -58.66 31.86
C GLU A 83 52.53 -58.26 31.60
N VAL A 84 53.33 -58.04 32.66
CA VAL A 84 54.74 -57.64 32.57
C VAL A 84 55.68 -58.81 32.23
N SER A 85 55.32 -60.04 32.59
CA SER A 85 56.13 -61.24 32.29
C SER A 85 55.89 -61.82 30.88
N ALA A 86 54.75 -61.49 30.25
CA ALA A 86 54.42 -61.95 28.89
C ALA A 86 54.93 -61.02 27.76
N ARG A 87 55.36 -59.79 28.08
CA ARG A 87 55.66 -58.73 27.08
C ARG A 87 57.13 -58.51 26.74
N THR A 88 58.05 -59.24 27.36
CA THR A 88 59.49 -58.94 27.28
C THR A 88 60.18 -59.33 25.96
N ILE A 89 59.47 -59.87 24.95
CA ILE A 89 60.12 -60.36 23.71
C ILE A 89 59.62 -59.69 22.41
N ALA A 90 58.58 -58.83 22.42
CA ALA A 90 58.04 -58.28 21.15
C ALA A 90 57.55 -56.81 21.16
N GLN A 91 58.00 -55.96 22.10
CA GLN A 91 57.27 -54.72 22.41
C GLN A 91 57.70 -53.35 21.83
N PRO A 92 58.77 -53.14 21.03
CA PRO A 92 59.04 -51.79 20.53
C PRO A 92 58.21 -51.37 19.29
N ILE A 93 57.51 -52.31 18.62
CA ILE A 93 56.76 -52.00 17.37
C ILE A 93 55.25 -51.77 17.61
N HIS A 94 54.63 -52.49 18.56
CA HIS A 94 53.18 -52.37 18.78
C HIS A 94 52.74 -51.11 19.53
N GLN A 95 53.55 -50.56 20.44
CA GLN A 95 53.18 -49.34 21.17
C GLN A 95 53.18 -48.10 20.27
N ARG A 96 54.08 -48.05 19.27
CA ARG A 96 54.11 -46.97 18.28
C ARG A 96 52.87 -47.01 17.37
N ASN A 97 52.43 -48.21 16.99
CA ASN A 97 51.23 -48.37 16.16
C ASN A 97 49.93 -48.09 16.92
N GLN A 98 49.84 -48.36 18.22
CA GLN A 98 48.64 -48.04 19.00
C GLN A 98 48.49 -46.53 19.25
N TRP A 99 49.57 -45.80 19.46
CA TRP A 99 49.52 -44.33 19.55
C TRP A 99 49.14 -43.70 18.20
N LEU A 100 49.71 -44.21 17.10
CA LEU A 100 49.32 -43.80 15.74
C LEU A 100 47.84 -44.12 15.44
N ALA A 101 47.33 -45.28 15.87
CA ALA A 101 45.92 -45.65 15.68
C ALA A 101 44.97 -44.72 16.46
N LYS A 102 45.30 -44.36 17.71
CA LYS A 102 44.51 -43.41 18.50
C LYS A 102 44.55 -42.00 17.90
N ALA A 103 45.71 -41.56 17.43
CA ALA A 103 45.87 -40.28 16.74
C ALA A 103 45.06 -40.25 15.43
N LEU A 104 45.08 -41.34 14.65
CA LEU A 104 44.28 -41.48 13.43
C LEU A 104 42.78 -41.48 13.72
N MET A 105 42.33 -42.15 14.79
CA MET A 105 40.92 -42.20 15.15
C MET A 105 40.41 -40.82 15.63
N ALA A 106 41.22 -40.11 16.43
CA ALA A 106 40.92 -38.74 16.84
C ALA A 106 40.91 -37.79 15.63
N ALA A 107 41.87 -37.94 14.70
CA ALA A 107 41.89 -37.17 13.46
C ALA A 107 40.69 -37.47 12.56
N ALA A 108 40.27 -38.74 12.47
CA ALA A 108 39.08 -39.14 11.73
C ALA A 108 37.79 -38.57 12.36
N ALA A 109 37.67 -38.59 13.69
CA ALA A 109 36.56 -37.98 14.41
C ALA A 109 36.54 -36.46 14.23
N ALA A 110 37.70 -35.80 14.29
CA ALA A 110 37.82 -34.37 14.02
C ALA A 110 37.50 -34.03 12.55
N ALA A 111 37.93 -34.85 11.60
CA ALA A 111 37.61 -34.70 10.19
C ALA A 111 36.12 -34.88 9.94
N LEU A 112 35.49 -35.91 10.51
CA LEU A 112 34.05 -36.15 10.42
C LEU A 112 33.24 -35.05 11.11
N GLY A 113 33.69 -34.56 12.27
CA GLY A 113 33.09 -33.42 12.96
C GLY A 113 33.19 -32.13 12.13
N TRP A 114 34.36 -31.85 11.53
CA TRP A 114 34.56 -30.73 10.63
C TRP A 114 33.69 -30.84 9.37
N LEU A 115 33.59 -32.04 8.78
CA LEU A 115 32.78 -32.30 7.59
C LEU A 115 31.29 -32.18 7.90
N GLY A 116 30.84 -32.68 9.06
CA GLY A 116 29.48 -32.51 9.58
C GLY A 116 29.14 -31.05 9.83
N VAL A 117 30.04 -30.28 10.47
CA VAL A 117 29.88 -28.83 10.61
C VAL A 117 29.86 -28.16 9.24
N GLN A 118 30.69 -28.56 8.28
CA GLN A 118 30.71 -27.94 6.95
C GLN A 118 29.44 -28.22 6.14
N LEU A 119 28.85 -29.42 6.28
CA LEU A 119 27.56 -29.80 5.68
C LEU A 119 26.37 -29.12 6.36
N VAL A 120 26.35 -29.04 7.69
CA VAL A 120 25.27 -28.32 8.42
C VAL A 120 25.40 -26.81 8.26
N ARG A 121 26.62 -26.32 8.00
CA ARG A 121 26.92 -24.94 7.63
C ARG A 121 26.73 -24.70 6.14
N GLU A 122 26.06 -25.60 5.40
CA GLU A 122 25.37 -25.24 4.16
C GLU A 122 24.59 -23.96 4.45
N ASN A 123 25.10 -22.87 3.89
CA ASN A 123 24.96 -21.55 4.48
C ASN A 123 23.48 -21.23 4.72
N PRO A 124 23.03 -20.86 5.94
CA PRO A 124 21.70 -20.27 6.13
C PRO A 124 21.47 -19.09 5.19
N ASN A 125 22.56 -18.44 4.76
CA ASN A 125 22.57 -17.40 3.75
C ASN A 125 22.04 -17.88 2.37
N ARG A 126 22.11 -19.16 2.01
CA ARG A 126 21.55 -19.67 0.74
C ARG A 126 20.04 -19.59 0.72
N THR A 127 19.37 -20.01 1.80
CA THR A 127 17.91 -19.90 1.90
C THR A 127 17.48 -18.44 1.90
N LEU A 128 18.19 -17.59 2.66
CA LEU A 128 18.02 -16.14 2.66
C LEU A 128 18.18 -15.53 1.26
N LEU A 129 19.23 -15.89 0.51
CA LEU A 129 19.48 -15.41 -0.85
C LEU A 129 18.46 -15.95 -1.86
N THR A 130 17.91 -17.15 -1.62
CA THR A 130 16.84 -17.73 -2.46
C THR A 130 15.54 -16.99 -2.25
N ASP A 131 15.24 -16.65 -0.99
CA ASP A 131 14.00 -15.97 -0.60
C ASP A 131 14.12 -14.44 -0.69
N LEU A 132 15.30 -13.90 -0.97
CA LEU A 132 15.58 -12.46 -0.98
C LEU A 132 14.57 -11.65 -1.80
N PRO A 133 14.17 -12.06 -3.03
CA PRO A 133 13.19 -11.29 -3.79
C PRO A 133 11.80 -11.26 -3.14
N ALA A 134 11.39 -12.35 -2.50
CA ALA A 134 10.11 -12.39 -1.78
C ALA A 134 10.17 -11.57 -0.47
N ILE A 135 11.34 -11.51 0.17
CA ILE A 135 11.59 -10.70 1.36
C ILE A 135 11.58 -9.22 1.01
N GLU A 136 12.31 -8.81 -0.03
CA GLU A 136 12.43 -7.41 -0.45
C GLU A 136 11.05 -6.80 -0.76
N TYR A 137 10.21 -7.54 -1.48
CA TYR A 137 8.91 -7.09 -1.95
C TYR A 137 7.74 -7.65 -1.13
N ILE A 138 7.99 -8.10 0.10
CA ILE A 138 6.94 -8.69 0.96
C ILE A 138 5.74 -7.75 1.17
N ASP A 139 6.02 -6.48 1.42
CA ASP A 139 4.99 -5.50 1.76
C ASP A 139 4.02 -5.29 0.61
N ILE A 140 4.50 -5.36 -0.64
CA ILE A 140 3.65 -5.20 -1.83
C ILE A 140 3.01 -6.52 -2.26
N TYR A 141 3.71 -7.66 -2.16
CA TYR A 141 3.15 -8.99 -2.46
C TYR A 141 2.06 -9.42 -1.47
N SER A 142 2.06 -8.88 -0.24
CA SER A 142 0.98 -9.06 0.72
C SER A 142 -0.30 -8.31 0.33
N GLN A 143 -0.22 -7.33 -0.59
CA GLN A 143 -1.36 -6.48 -0.96
C GLN A 143 -2.32 -7.14 -1.93
N PHE A 144 -1.90 -8.15 -2.68
CA PHE A 144 -2.74 -8.81 -3.69
C PHE A 144 -2.43 -10.32 -3.78
N GLN A 145 -3.37 -11.08 -4.33
CA GLN A 145 -3.31 -12.54 -4.33
C GLN A 145 -2.58 -13.13 -5.54
N ASP A 146 -2.77 -12.54 -6.72
CA ASP A 146 -2.29 -13.07 -7.99
C ASP A 146 -1.84 -11.96 -8.96
N VAL A 147 -1.07 -12.34 -9.98
CA VAL A 147 -0.63 -11.43 -11.06
C VAL A 147 -1.78 -10.89 -11.92
N ALA A 148 -2.97 -11.50 -11.89
CA ALA A 148 -4.12 -11.01 -12.65
C ALA A 148 -4.62 -9.66 -12.10
N PHE A 149 -4.45 -9.40 -10.79
CA PHE A 149 -4.66 -8.07 -10.22
C PHE A 149 -3.84 -6.99 -10.94
N LEU A 150 -2.52 -7.19 -11.08
CA LEU A 150 -1.63 -6.22 -11.73
C LEU A 150 -2.00 -6.02 -13.21
N ARG A 151 -2.28 -7.10 -13.94
CA ARG A 151 -2.73 -7.03 -15.34
C ARG A 151 -4.01 -6.22 -15.48
N LYS A 152 -4.99 -6.48 -14.61
CA LYS A 152 -6.26 -5.76 -14.61
C LYS A 152 -6.06 -4.29 -14.26
N LEU A 153 -5.27 -4.00 -13.23
CA LEU A 153 -4.96 -2.63 -12.82
C LEU A 153 -4.33 -1.83 -13.96
N ARG A 154 -3.35 -2.42 -14.65
CA ARG A 154 -2.73 -1.79 -15.82
C ARG A 154 -3.71 -1.62 -16.99
N SER A 155 -4.52 -2.63 -17.27
CA SER A 155 -5.54 -2.58 -18.33
C SER A 155 -6.54 -1.44 -18.10
N GLU A 156 -6.99 -1.24 -16.86
CA GLU A 156 -7.98 -0.21 -16.51
C GLU A 156 -7.36 1.20 -16.45
N LEU A 157 -6.09 1.32 -16.03
CA LEU A 157 -5.35 2.59 -16.10
C LEU A 157 -5.02 2.99 -17.54
N GLY A 158 -4.88 2.04 -18.48
CA GLY A 158 -4.75 2.34 -19.91
C GLY A 158 -3.51 3.19 -20.26
N GLY A 159 -2.43 3.04 -19.49
CA GLY A 159 -1.19 3.81 -19.64
C GLY A 159 -1.24 5.23 -19.07
N THR A 160 -2.25 5.58 -18.26
CA THR A 160 -2.15 6.80 -17.44
C THR A 160 -0.94 6.69 -16.51
N PRO A 161 -0.05 7.69 -16.48
CA PRO A 161 1.03 7.72 -15.52
C PRO A 161 0.45 7.74 -14.12
N TRP A 162 1.08 7.01 -13.23
CA TRP A 162 0.71 6.97 -11.83
C TRP A 162 0.90 8.36 -11.20
N ALA A 163 -0.02 8.74 -10.33
CA ALA A 163 0.12 9.88 -9.42
C ALA A 163 1.08 9.50 -8.29
N THR A 164 2.32 9.20 -8.65
CA THR A 164 3.42 8.93 -7.73
C THR A 164 4.42 10.05 -7.81
N ASP A 165 5.17 10.26 -6.73
CA ASP A 165 6.28 11.20 -6.71
C ASP A 165 7.52 10.67 -7.47
N LEU A 166 7.52 9.38 -7.86
CA LEU A 166 8.59 8.79 -8.66
C LEU A 166 8.63 9.39 -10.06
N SER A 167 9.81 9.85 -10.47
CA SER A 167 10.08 10.17 -11.87
C SER A 167 10.19 8.89 -12.71
N GLU A 168 10.10 9.04 -14.04
CA GLU A 168 10.28 7.92 -14.98
C GLU A 168 11.69 7.31 -14.86
N ALA A 169 12.69 8.11 -14.53
CA ALA A 169 14.06 7.64 -14.28
C ALA A 169 14.14 6.83 -12.98
N ASP A 170 13.57 7.32 -11.87
CA ASP A 170 13.58 6.60 -10.59
C ASP A 170 12.83 5.25 -10.70
N LEU A 171 11.75 5.22 -11.49
CA LEU A 171 11.01 3.98 -11.76
C LEU A 171 11.87 3.00 -12.59
N ALA A 172 12.58 3.48 -13.61
CA ALA A 172 13.48 2.66 -14.40
C ALA A 172 14.62 2.07 -13.55
N ASP A 173 15.20 2.86 -12.65
CA ASP A 173 16.25 2.42 -11.73
C ASP A 173 15.71 1.32 -10.78
N ARG A 174 14.51 1.49 -10.23
CA ARG A 174 13.85 0.46 -9.40
C ARG A 174 13.49 -0.80 -10.17
N VAL A 175 13.15 -0.69 -11.46
CA VAL A 175 12.92 -1.86 -12.33
C VAL A 175 14.23 -2.60 -12.56
N GLN A 176 15.34 -1.88 -12.76
CA GLN A 176 16.66 -2.49 -12.87
C GLN A 176 17.04 -3.22 -11.57
N GLU A 177 16.88 -2.57 -10.42
CA GLU A 177 17.12 -3.16 -9.10
C GLU A 177 16.30 -4.44 -8.91
N PHE A 178 15.00 -4.41 -9.23
CA PHE A 178 14.13 -5.59 -9.21
C PHE A 178 14.71 -6.73 -10.05
N ASN A 179 15.24 -6.43 -11.23
CA ASN A 179 15.81 -7.43 -12.13
C ASN A 179 17.12 -8.02 -11.62
N GLU A 180 17.97 -7.21 -10.99
CA GLU A 180 19.20 -7.65 -10.32
C GLU A 180 18.88 -8.56 -9.14
N ILE A 181 17.91 -8.18 -8.31
CA ILE A 181 17.44 -9.00 -7.19
C ILE A 181 16.78 -10.29 -7.69
N ALA A 182 16.02 -10.25 -8.78
CA ALA A 182 15.40 -11.45 -9.35
C ALA A 182 16.43 -12.45 -9.89
N SER A 183 17.61 -11.99 -10.33
CA SER A 183 18.69 -12.83 -10.85
C SER A 183 19.48 -13.54 -9.74
N ASP A 184 19.44 -14.88 -9.72
CA ASP A 184 20.21 -15.68 -8.74
C ASP A 184 21.72 -15.34 -8.74
N THR A 185 22.27 -14.91 -9.87
CA THR A 185 23.71 -14.63 -10.03
C THR A 185 24.12 -13.30 -9.41
N ASP A 186 23.23 -12.30 -9.45
CA ASP A 186 23.57 -10.91 -9.12
C ASP A 186 23.23 -10.55 -7.66
N ARG A 187 22.34 -11.30 -7.00
CA ARG A 187 21.93 -11.09 -5.59
C ARG A 187 23.09 -10.90 -4.60
N PRO A 188 24.16 -11.73 -4.61
CA PRO A 188 25.24 -11.55 -3.64
C PRO A 188 26.00 -10.23 -3.85
N GLN A 189 26.11 -9.78 -5.10
CA GLN A 189 26.74 -8.51 -5.44
C GLN A 189 25.87 -7.35 -5.00
N TRP A 190 24.57 -7.38 -5.32
CA TRP A 190 23.58 -6.39 -4.87
C TRP A 190 23.62 -6.23 -3.34
N LEU A 191 23.50 -7.33 -2.59
CA LEU A 191 23.53 -7.30 -1.12
C LEU A 191 24.83 -6.71 -0.54
N SER A 192 25.94 -6.87 -1.27
CA SER A 192 27.23 -6.31 -0.88
C SER A 192 27.37 -4.81 -1.17
N SER A 193 26.64 -4.30 -2.16
CA SER A 193 26.60 -2.86 -2.48
C SER A 193 25.60 -2.07 -1.62
N GLU A 194 24.58 -2.72 -1.06
CA GLU A 194 23.59 -2.07 -0.18
C GLU A 194 24.23 -1.34 1.01
N GLU A 195 23.70 -0.16 1.33
CA GLU A 195 24.12 0.64 2.47
C GLU A 195 23.64 0.02 3.80
N ASP A 196 24.22 0.46 4.92
CA ASP A 196 23.87 -0.09 6.25
C ASP A 196 22.41 0.20 6.65
N GLU A 197 21.83 1.30 6.16
CA GLU A 197 20.42 1.66 6.37
C GLU A 197 19.48 0.69 5.62
N GLU A 198 19.75 0.42 4.34
CA GLU A 198 18.98 -0.51 3.51
C GLU A 198 19.06 -1.94 4.04
N ARG A 199 20.24 -2.37 4.50
CA ARG A 199 20.42 -3.66 5.19
C ARG A 199 19.58 -3.76 6.46
N THR A 200 19.40 -2.65 7.18
CA THR A 200 18.55 -2.61 8.38
C THR A 200 17.08 -2.73 8.00
N ALA A 201 16.63 -2.02 6.96
CA ALA A 201 15.27 -2.16 6.42
C ALA A 201 15.00 -3.59 5.91
N LEU A 202 15.97 -4.20 5.22
CA LEU A 202 15.90 -5.58 4.75
C LEU A 202 15.79 -6.59 5.90
N ARG A 203 16.51 -6.39 7.01
CA ARG A 203 16.33 -7.20 8.23
C ARG A 203 14.92 -7.08 8.80
N GLY A 204 14.34 -5.88 8.80
CA GLY A 204 12.94 -5.65 9.19
C GLY A 204 11.97 -6.48 8.34
N ARG A 205 12.13 -6.41 7.01
CA ARG A 205 11.33 -7.19 6.04
C ARG A 205 11.53 -8.70 6.18
N TYR A 206 12.76 -9.14 6.45
CA TYR A 206 13.05 -10.55 6.71
C TYR A 206 12.32 -11.05 7.97
N ASN A 207 12.34 -10.29 9.06
CA ASN A 207 11.60 -10.63 10.27
C ASN A 207 10.09 -10.67 10.00
N HIS A 208 9.56 -9.76 9.18
CA HIS A 208 8.16 -9.78 8.74
C HIS A 208 7.85 -11.06 7.93
N PHE A 209 8.75 -11.46 7.02
CA PHE A 209 8.63 -12.70 6.25
C PHE A 209 8.64 -13.95 7.12
N LEU A 210 9.48 -14.00 8.15
CA LEU A 210 9.47 -15.12 9.10
C LEU A 210 8.22 -15.16 9.97
N ALA A 211 7.62 -14.00 10.27
CA ALA A 211 6.41 -13.91 11.10
C ALA A 211 5.14 -14.38 10.36
N VAL A 212 5.11 -14.35 9.02
CA VAL A 212 3.98 -14.89 8.25
C VAL A 212 4.04 -16.43 8.19
N SER A 213 2.87 -17.07 8.08
CA SER A 213 2.78 -18.54 8.04
C SER A 213 3.55 -19.15 6.87
N ALA A 214 4.05 -20.38 7.02
CA ALA A 214 4.80 -21.07 5.96
C ALA A 214 4.03 -21.16 4.63
N LYS A 215 2.70 -21.33 4.70
CA LYS A 215 1.82 -21.32 3.51
C LYS A 215 1.86 -19.96 2.80
N GLU A 216 1.84 -18.88 3.57
CA GLU A 216 1.90 -17.52 3.03
C GLU A 216 3.29 -17.22 2.45
N GLN A 217 4.37 -17.64 3.12
CA GLN A 217 5.73 -17.53 2.57
C GLN A 217 5.84 -18.22 1.20
N SER A 218 5.32 -19.45 1.07
CA SER A 218 5.26 -20.15 -0.22
C SER A 218 4.44 -19.38 -1.25
N ARG A 219 3.27 -18.83 -0.88
CA ARG A 219 2.46 -17.98 -1.78
C ARG A 219 3.25 -16.78 -2.29
N LEU A 220 4.00 -16.09 -1.43
CA LEU A 220 4.80 -14.92 -1.81
C LEU A 220 5.93 -15.31 -2.78
N ARG A 221 6.60 -16.46 -2.55
CA ARG A 221 7.61 -17.01 -3.46
C ARG A 221 7.02 -17.35 -4.83
N ASP A 222 5.87 -18.02 -4.84
CA ASP A 222 5.15 -18.39 -6.07
C ASP A 222 4.71 -17.13 -6.82
N LEU A 223 4.21 -16.10 -6.12
CA LEU A 223 3.81 -14.83 -6.72
C LEU A 223 4.99 -14.10 -7.36
N HIS A 224 6.15 -14.05 -6.69
CA HIS A 224 7.36 -13.48 -7.28
C HIS A 224 7.76 -14.24 -8.55
N LYS A 225 7.76 -15.58 -8.50
CA LYS A 225 8.05 -16.42 -9.65
C LYS A 225 7.07 -16.18 -10.81
N ASP A 226 5.78 -16.05 -10.51
CA ASP A 226 4.75 -15.75 -11.51
C ASP A 226 4.97 -14.39 -12.17
N VAL A 227 5.42 -13.37 -11.43
CA VAL A 227 5.78 -12.05 -11.99
C VAL A 227 7.01 -12.16 -12.90
N VAL A 228 8.06 -12.88 -12.47
CA VAL A 228 9.32 -13.00 -13.22
C VAL A 228 9.19 -13.88 -14.47
N MET A 229 8.36 -14.93 -14.41
CA MET A 229 8.14 -15.86 -15.53
C MET A 229 7.03 -15.44 -16.50
N ALA A 230 6.31 -14.35 -16.20
CA ALA A 230 5.26 -13.84 -17.06
C ALA A 230 5.81 -13.35 -18.41
N GLU A 231 5.06 -13.59 -19.50
CA GLU A 231 5.39 -13.05 -20.83
C GLU A 231 5.39 -11.51 -20.84
N ASP A 232 4.53 -10.91 -20.01
CA ASP A 232 4.40 -9.47 -19.79
C ASP A 232 5.22 -8.96 -18.57
N ARG A 233 6.31 -9.65 -18.20
CA ARG A 233 7.14 -9.36 -17.01
C ARG A 233 7.44 -7.87 -16.83
N ASP A 234 8.06 -7.21 -17.81
CA ASP A 234 8.54 -5.83 -17.66
C ASP A 234 7.41 -4.88 -17.28
N GLN A 235 6.24 -5.11 -17.88
CA GLN A 235 5.03 -4.34 -17.68
C GLN A 235 4.40 -4.59 -16.31
N LEU A 236 4.46 -5.83 -15.83
CA LEU A 236 4.00 -6.18 -14.48
C LEU A 236 4.91 -5.59 -13.41
N VAL A 237 6.23 -5.63 -13.60
CA VAL A 237 7.21 -5.07 -12.67
C VAL A 237 7.05 -3.56 -12.57
N GLU A 238 6.95 -2.86 -13.70
CA GLU A 238 6.68 -1.41 -13.72
C GLU A 238 5.38 -1.07 -12.97
N THR A 239 4.31 -1.82 -13.23
CA THR A 239 3.01 -1.63 -12.56
C THR A 239 3.09 -1.93 -11.06
N LEU A 240 3.81 -2.98 -10.66
CA LEU A 240 4.00 -3.38 -9.27
C LEU A 240 4.70 -2.28 -8.48
N LEU A 241 5.82 -1.77 -9.01
CA LEU A 241 6.65 -0.78 -8.33
C LEU A 241 5.95 0.60 -8.27
N ALA A 242 5.28 0.99 -9.35
CA ALA A 242 4.47 2.21 -9.35
C ALA A 242 3.28 2.09 -8.38
N TYR A 243 2.62 0.92 -8.33
CA TYR A 243 1.57 0.64 -7.36
C TYR A 243 2.07 0.71 -5.92
N GLN A 244 3.25 0.14 -5.63
CA GLN A 244 3.87 0.20 -4.31
C GLN A 244 4.17 1.63 -3.88
N SER A 245 4.81 2.41 -4.77
CA SER A 245 5.13 3.80 -4.49
C SER A 245 3.89 4.62 -4.18
N TRP A 246 2.84 4.46 -4.99
CA TRP A 246 1.56 5.13 -4.75
C TRP A 246 0.91 4.66 -3.45
N LEU A 247 0.89 3.35 -3.19
CA LEU A 247 0.26 2.82 -1.99
C LEU A 247 0.91 3.38 -0.72
N ASN A 248 2.22 3.63 -0.75
CA ASN A 248 2.97 4.25 0.34
C ASN A 248 2.65 5.73 0.57
N THR A 249 2.03 6.44 -0.38
CA THR A 249 1.53 7.81 -0.14
C THR A 249 0.20 7.82 0.61
N LEU A 250 -0.53 6.69 0.61
CA LEU A 250 -1.80 6.56 1.31
C LEU A 250 -1.62 6.28 2.80
N SER A 251 -2.58 6.76 3.59
CA SER A 251 -2.64 6.42 5.02
C SER A 251 -2.93 4.93 5.24
N ALA A 252 -2.50 4.37 6.37
CA ALA A 252 -2.73 2.96 6.71
C ALA A 252 -4.22 2.58 6.70
N SER A 253 -5.13 3.50 7.07
CA SER A 253 -6.58 3.29 7.00
C SER A 253 -7.06 3.11 5.57
N GLN A 254 -6.60 3.94 4.64
CA GLN A 254 -6.97 3.83 3.22
C GLN A 254 -6.39 2.56 2.60
N GLN A 255 -5.15 2.20 2.93
CA GLN A 255 -4.56 0.94 2.49
C GLN A 255 -5.37 -0.27 2.98
N PHE A 256 -5.82 -0.23 4.24
CA PHE A 256 -6.69 -1.27 4.81
C PHE A 256 -8.04 -1.33 4.09
N GLU A 257 -8.71 -0.21 3.87
CA GLU A 257 -9.97 -0.15 3.12
C GLU A 257 -9.83 -0.74 1.71
N LEU A 258 -8.75 -0.42 1.00
CA LEU A 258 -8.47 -1.00 -0.32
C LEU A 258 -8.26 -2.52 -0.24
N ARG A 259 -7.57 -3.03 0.78
CA ARG A 259 -7.34 -4.47 0.95
C ARG A 259 -8.61 -5.27 1.19
N GLU A 260 -9.57 -4.72 1.93
CA GLU A 260 -10.85 -5.36 2.22
C GLU A 260 -11.81 -5.36 1.01
N MET A 261 -11.55 -4.56 -0.02
CA MET A 261 -12.40 -4.51 -1.20
C MET A 261 -12.21 -5.74 -2.10
N PRO A 262 -13.30 -6.27 -2.70
CA PRO A 262 -13.20 -7.26 -3.78
C PRO A 262 -12.33 -6.73 -4.94
N LEU A 263 -11.57 -7.61 -5.58
CA LEU A 263 -10.58 -7.28 -6.61
C LEU A 263 -11.08 -6.25 -7.62
N ASP A 264 -12.25 -6.48 -8.21
CA ASP A 264 -12.82 -5.58 -9.23
C ASP A 264 -13.10 -4.18 -8.69
N LYS A 265 -13.71 -4.10 -7.50
CA LYS A 265 -14.02 -2.83 -6.84
C LYS A 265 -12.75 -2.10 -6.43
N ARG A 266 -11.76 -2.85 -5.93
CA ARG A 266 -10.45 -2.29 -5.54
C ARG A 266 -9.75 -1.65 -6.72
N VAL A 267 -9.66 -2.35 -7.87
CA VAL A 267 -9.05 -1.80 -9.08
C VAL A 267 -9.79 -0.53 -9.54
N SER A 268 -11.12 -0.57 -9.60
CA SER A 268 -11.91 0.62 -9.96
C SER A 268 -11.69 1.79 -8.99
N GLU A 269 -11.60 1.54 -7.69
CA GLU A 269 -11.37 2.60 -6.71
C GLU A 269 -9.94 3.16 -6.81
N ILE A 270 -8.93 2.31 -7.01
CA ILE A 270 -7.55 2.78 -7.27
C ILE A 270 -7.53 3.68 -8.50
N VAL A 271 -8.15 3.26 -9.62
CA VAL A 271 -8.23 4.06 -10.85
C VAL A 271 -8.96 5.38 -10.58
N ASN A 272 -10.06 5.37 -9.82
CA ASN A 272 -10.76 6.60 -9.46
C ASN A 272 -9.91 7.55 -8.61
N ILE A 273 -9.18 7.03 -7.62
CA ILE A 273 -8.28 7.84 -6.80
C ILE A 273 -7.16 8.41 -7.66
N GLN A 274 -6.53 7.59 -8.49
CA GLN A 274 -5.50 8.00 -9.45
C GLN A 274 -5.99 9.10 -10.39
N LEU A 275 -7.23 9.00 -10.90
CA LEU A 275 -7.81 10.04 -11.72
C LEU A 275 -8.08 11.34 -10.93
N ARG A 276 -8.50 11.25 -9.66
CA ARG A 276 -8.76 12.42 -8.79
C ARG A 276 -7.48 13.10 -8.31
N GLU A 277 -6.49 12.33 -7.87
CA GLU A 277 -5.16 12.83 -7.47
C GLU A 277 -4.41 13.37 -8.65
N GLY A 278 -4.49 12.61 -9.76
CA GLY A 278 -4.27 13.09 -11.10
C GLY A 278 -4.84 14.49 -11.21
N GLU A 279 -6.17 14.67 -11.16
CA GLU A 279 -6.92 15.95 -11.26
C GLU A 279 -6.45 17.09 -10.34
N ASN A 280 -5.90 16.78 -9.17
CA ASN A 280 -5.38 17.78 -8.23
C ASN A 280 -3.98 18.29 -8.61
N ASN A 281 -3.17 17.49 -9.31
CA ASN A 281 -1.83 17.87 -9.79
C ASN A 281 -1.85 18.68 -11.10
N TRP A 282 -3.01 19.18 -11.51
CA TRP A 282 -3.15 19.86 -12.79
C TRP A 282 -2.88 21.33 -12.60
N ILE A 283 -2.27 21.89 -13.63
CA ILE A 283 -1.98 23.31 -13.69
C ILE A 283 -3.32 24.06 -13.77
N GLU A 284 -3.62 24.78 -12.71
CA GLU A 284 -4.73 25.73 -12.68
C GLU A 284 -4.33 26.96 -13.47
N LEU A 285 -5.11 27.29 -14.49
CA LEU A 285 -4.90 28.49 -15.28
C LEU A 285 -5.34 29.70 -14.45
N SER A 286 -4.54 30.75 -14.47
CA SER A 286 -4.99 32.08 -14.07
C SER A 286 -6.20 32.52 -14.92
N ALA A 287 -6.91 33.54 -14.44
CA ALA A 287 -8.08 34.04 -15.17
C ALA A 287 -7.69 34.62 -16.55
N GLU A 288 -6.55 35.30 -16.63
CA GLU A 288 -6.03 35.84 -17.88
C GLU A 288 -5.59 34.74 -18.85
N GLU A 289 -4.84 33.72 -18.40
CA GLU A 289 -4.50 32.57 -19.27
C GLU A 289 -5.76 31.84 -19.75
N THR A 290 -6.74 31.65 -18.87
CA THR A 290 -8.04 31.05 -19.23
C THR A 290 -8.71 31.85 -20.34
N ARG A 291 -8.70 33.19 -20.23
CA ARG A 291 -9.27 34.09 -21.23
C ARG A 291 -8.51 34.00 -22.56
N GLN A 292 -7.18 34.08 -22.54
CA GLN A 292 -6.34 34.01 -23.74
C GLN A 292 -6.50 32.66 -24.45
N LEU A 293 -6.47 31.55 -23.70
CA LEU A 293 -6.69 30.22 -24.25
C LEU A 293 -8.12 30.07 -24.81
N ARG A 294 -9.13 30.65 -24.15
CA ARG A 294 -10.49 30.66 -24.69
C ARG A 294 -10.57 31.34 -26.06
N LEU A 295 -9.96 32.52 -26.20
CA LEU A 295 -9.93 33.27 -27.45
C LEU A 295 -9.22 32.47 -28.56
N ALA A 296 -8.04 31.92 -28.25
CA ALA A 296 -7.30 31.09 -29.20
C ALA A 296 -8.09 29.83 -29.61
N PHE A 297 -8.76 29.18 -28.65
CA PHE A 297 -9.62 28.04 -28.92
C PHE A 297 -10.80 28.41 -29.84
N PHE A 298 -11.44 29.57 -29.61
CA PHE A 298 -12.52 30.06 -30.46
C PHE A 298 -12.05 30.37 -31.88
N GLU A 299 -10.85 30.93 -32.05
CA GLU A 299 -10.27 31.17 -33.37
C GLU A 299 -10.07 29.86 -34.13
N ILE A 300 -9.46 28.86 -33.49
CA ILE A 300 -9.25 27.53 -34.09
C ILE A 300 -10.59 26.87 -34.41
N ARG A 301 -11.53 26.89 -33.48
CA ARG A 301 -12.88 26.35 -33.69
C ARG A 301 -13.59 27.03 -34.85
N SER A 302 -13.50 28.36 -34.95
CA SER A 302 -14.13 29.12 -36.04
C SER A 302 -13.51 28.77 -37.39
N ARG A 303 -12.18 28.62 -37.45
CA ARG A 303 -11.47 28.16 -38.64
C ARG A 303 -11.92 26.76 -39.06
N LEU A 304 -12.06 25.84 -38.10
CA LEU A 304 -12.58 24.49 -38.36
C LEU A 304 -14.01 24.53 -38.92
N ILE A 305 -14.92 25.27 -38.31
CA ILE A 305 -16.32 25.41 -38.78
C ILE A 305 -16.38 26.05 -40.18
N ASN A 306 -15.53 27.05 -40.45
CA ASN A 306 -15.46 27.72 -41.74
C ASN A 306 -14.92 26.79 -42.85
N ASN A 307 -14.07 25.82 -42.47
CA ASN A 307 -13.51 24.83 -43.38
C ASN A 307 -14.40 23.58 -43.56
N MET A 308 -15.46 23.42 -42.75
CA MET A 308 -16.44 22.34 -42.95
C MET A 308 -17.14 22.48 -44.31
N THR A 309 -17.41 21.34 -44.94
CA THR A 309 -18.28 21.26 -46.12
C THR A 309 -19.70 21.73 -45.78
N SER A 310 -20.51 22.04 -46.79
CA SER A 310 -21.91 22.43 -46.57
C SER A 310 -22.70 21.35 -45.82
N GLU A 311 -22.48 20.07 -46.16
CA GLU A 311 -23.15 18.95 -45.50
C GLU A 311 -22.73 18.80 -44.04
N GLU A 312 -21.43 18.87 -43.73
CA GLU A 312 -20.93 18.85 -42.35
C GLU A 312 -21.42 20.05 -41.55
N ARG A 313 -21.54 21.23 -42.18
CA ARG A 313 -22.05 22.44 -41.53
C ARG A 313 -23.54 22.32 -41.22
N ASP A 314 -24.33 21.72 -42.11
CA ASP A 314 -25.75 21.46 -41.87
C ASP A 314 -25.94 20.42 -40.76
N GLN A 315 -25.13 19.35 -40.75
CA GLN A 315 -25.08 18.38 -39.65
C GLN A 315 -24.68 19.07 -38.34
N PHE A 316 -23.64 19.91 -38.35
CA PHE A 316 -23.21 20.68 -37.18
C PHE A 316 -24.32 21.59 -36.67
N ASN A 317 -24.98 22.35 -37.53
CA ASN A 317 -26.03 23.30 -37.13
C ASN A 317 -27.29 22.61 -36.60
N SER A 318 -27.63 21.42 -37.12
CA SER A 318 -28.77 20.62 -36.67
C SER A 318 -28.48 19.78 -35.42
N ALA A 319 -27.21 19.48 -35.14
CA ALA A 319 -26.78 18.69 -34.00
C ALA A 319 -27.03 19.36 -32.64
N GLY A 320 -27.24 18.51 -31.62
CA GLY A 320 -27.33 18.95 -30.23
C GLY A 320 -26.04 19.62 -29.74
N VAL A 321 -26.10 20.33 -28.61
CA VAL A 321 -24.91 21.03 -28.04
C VAL A 321 -23.76 20.05 -27.76
N GLU A 322 -24.06 18.87 -27.23
CA GLU A 322 -23.05 17.85 -26.93
C GLU A 322 -22.49 17.20 -28.20
N GLU A 323 -23.32 16.97 -29.21
CA GLU A 323 -22.89 16.39 -30.49
C GLU A 323 -22.02 17.36 -31.29
N ARG A 324 -22.40 18.65 -31.36
CA ARG A 324 -21.52 19.70 -31.90
C ARG A 324 -20.18 19.78 -31.20
N ARG A 325 -20.18 19.66 -29.87
CA ARG A 325 -18.97 19.65 -29.06
C ARG A 325 -18.10 18.45 -29.44
N TYR A 326 -18.67 17.26 -29.53
CA TYR A 326 -17.96 16.06 -29.97
C TYR A 326 -17.36 16.20 -31.38
N MET A 327 -18.13 16.75 -32.34
CA MET A 327 -17.66 17.01 -33.70
C MET A 327 -16.43 17.94 -33.71
N VAL A 328 -16.49 19.04 -32.95
CA VAL A 328 -15.35 19.97 -32.80
C VAL A 328 -14.16 19.25 -32.18
N PHE A 329 -14.33 18.51 -31.08
CA PHE A 329 -13.23 17.79 -30.43
C PHE A 329 -12.58 16.74 -31.33
N ARG A 330 -13.38 16.05 -32.14
CA ARG A 330 -12.87 15.07 -33.11
C ARG A 330 -12.03 15.75 -34.19
N GLN A 331 -12.45 16.90 -34.70
CA GLN A 331 -11.70 17.66 -35.71
C GLN A 331 -10.51 18.44 -35.15
N ILE A 332 -10.46 18.70 -33.84
CA ILE A 332 -9.26 19.27 -33.19
C ILE A 332 -8.14 18.24 -33.07
N GLY A 333 -8.42 16.93 -33.15
CA GLY A 333 -7.42 15.86 -33.13
C GLY A 333 -6.21 16.12 -34.05
N PRO A 334 -6.44 16.37 -35.35
CA PRO A 334 -5.39 16.78 -36.30
C PRO A 334 -4.66 18.09 -35.95
N SER A 335 -5.33 19.05 -35.31
CA SER A 335 -4.76 20.34 -34.90
C SER A 335 -4.16 20.32 -33.49
N ARG A 336 -3.90 19.14 -32.91
CA ARG A 336 -3.39 19.03 -31.53
C ARG A 336 -2.05 19.70 -31.33
N ASP A 337 -1.12 19.55 -32.27
CA ASP A 337 0.21 20.15 -32.16
C ASP A 337 0.16 21.67 -32.33
N GLU A 338 -0.69 22.17 -33.23
CA GLU A 338 -0.98 23.60 -33.34
C GLU A 338 -1.56 24.15 -32.03
N TRP A 339 -2.55 23.46 -31.46
CA TRP A 339 -3.15 23.85 -30.18
C TRP A 339 -2.15 23.82 -29.03
N ARG A 340 -1.29 22.80 -28.96
CA ARG A 340 -0.23 22.70 -27.94
C ARG A 340 0.73 23.88 -28.06
N SER A 341 1.26 24.14 -29.24
CA SER A 341 2.18 25.25 -29.48
C SER A 341 1.53 26.58 -29.10
N LYS A 342 0.29 26.82 -29.55
CA LYS A 342 -0.44 28.04 -29.21
C LYS A 342 -0.73 28.16 -27.72
N THR A 343 -1.04 27.05 -27.06
CA THR A 343 -1.26 27.03 -25.62
C THR A 343 0.01 27.43 -24.88
N VAL A 344 1.15 26.81 -25.20
CA VAL A 344 2.45 27.10 -24.56
C VAL A 344 2.89 28.55 -24.77
N GLU A 345 2.55 29.17 -25.91
CA GLU A 345 2.78 30.61 -26.14
C GLU A 345 1.96 31.52 -25.22
N LEU A 346 0.77 31.08 -24.81
CA LEU A 346 -0.20 31.87 -24.04
C LEU A 346 -0.13 31.60 -22.53
N LEU A 347 0.59 30.57 -22.10
CA LEU A 347 0.82 30.31 -20.69
C LEU A 347 1.78 31.35 -20.10
N SER A 348 1.52 31.74 -18.86
CA SER A 348 2.46 32.47 -18.03
C SER A 348 3.77 31.68 -17.86
N PRO A 349 4.90 32.33 -17.55
CA PRO A 349 6.17 31.63 -17.38
C PRO A 349 6.11 30.49 -16.35
N GLU A 350 5.36 30.66 -15.26
CA GLU A 350 5.20 29.64 -14.22
C GLU A 350 4.40 28.43 -14.73
N SER A 351 3.19 28.66 -15.26
CA SER A 351 2.35 27.60 -15.83
C SER A 351 3.05 26.88 -16.98
N LYS A 352 3.83 27.61 -17.79
CA LYS A 352 4.63 27.03 -18.88
C LYS A 352 5.70 26.08 -18.34
N ILE A 353 6.47 26.48 -17.33
CA ILE A 353 7.46 25.61 -16.69
C ILE A 353 6.80 24.36 -16.11
N GLN A 354 5.66 24.51 -15.43
CA GLN A 354 4.92 23.37 -14.90
C GLN A 354 4.41 22.46 -16.03
N PHE A 355 3.91 23.03 -17.12
CA PHE A 355 3.38 22.29 -18.25
C PHE A 355 4.47 21.52 -19.00
N GLU A 356 5.65 22.12 -19.15
CA GLU A 356 6.81 21.49 -19.79
C GLU A 356 7.40 20.34 -18.96
N LYS A 357 7.23 20.36 -17.62
CA LYS A 357 7.61 19.25 -16.74
C LYS A 357 6.71 18.02 -16.88
N LEU A 358 5.47 18.20 -17.35
CA LEU A 358 4.54 17.09 -17.57
C LEU A 358 5.03 16.22 -18.74
N SER A 359 4.82 14.90 -18.65
CA SER A 359 5.06 13.99 -19.78
C SER A 359 4.15 14.33 -20.96
N LEU A 360 4.48 13.89 -22.18
CA LEU A 360 3.68 14.20 -23.38
C LEU A 360 2.21 13.78 -23.22
N ASN A 361 1.96 12.62 -22.60
CA ASN A 361 0.61 12.14 -22.33
C ASN A 361 -0.11 13.01 -21.29
N GLN A 362 0.57 13.44 -20.23
CA GLN A 362 0.02 14.37 -19.24
C GLN A 362 -0.30 15.72 -19.88
N GLN A 363 0.60 16.27 -20.70
CA GLN A 363 0.36 17.51 -21.46
C GLN A 363 -0.87 17.40 -22.36
N GLN A 364 -1.02 16.30 -23.12
CA GLN A 364 -2.20 16.09 -23.96
C GLN A 364 -3.48 15.98 -23.15
N THR A 365 -3.42 15.37 -21.97
CA THR A 365 -4.58 15.22 -21.09
C THR A 365 -4.92 16.58 -20.47
N GLN A 366 -3.91 17.35 -20.03
CA GLN A 366 -3.98 18.74 -19.56
C GLN A 366 -4.66 19.65 -20.57
N LEU A 367 -4.23 19.62 -21.83
CA LEU A 367 -4.85 20.35 -22.93
C LEU A 367 -6.32 19.94 -23.13
N ARG A 368 -6.64 18.64 -23.09
CA ARG A 368 -8.03 18.15 -23.23
C ARG A 368 -8.92 18.64 -22.10
N ARG A 369 -8.42 18.66 -20.85
CA ARG A 369 -9.17 19.25 -19.73
C ARG A 369 -9.36 20.73 -19.92
N TRP A 370 -8.31 21.50 -20.22
CA TRP A 370 -8.46 22.93 -20.46
C TRP A 370 -9.49 23.20 -21.55
N MET A 371 -9.43 22.51 -22.70
CA MET A 371 -10.45 22.66 -23.74
C MET A 371 -11.87 22.30 -23.27
N ARG A 372 -12.04 21.20 -22.51
CA ARG A 372 -13.33 20.83 -21.92
C ARG A 372 -13.82 21.93 -20.98
N ASP A 373 -12.96 22.39 -20.09
CA ASP A 373 -13.22 23.44 -19.12
C ASP A 373 -13.50 24.82 -19.77
N LEU A 374 -12.96 25.07 -20.96
CA LEU A 374 -13.22 26.26 -21.76
C LEU A 374 -14.59 26.19 -22.47
N THR A 375 -15.04 24.99 -22.84
CA THR A 375 -16.28 24.74 -23.63
C THR A 375 -17.50 24.33 -22.80
N GLU A 376 -17.31 23.79 -21.60
CA GLU A 376 -18.39 23.53 -20.67
C GLU A 376 -18.91 24.87 -20.10
N ARG A 377 -20.08 25.31 -20.60
CA ARG A 377 -20.86 26.38 -19.95
C ARG A 377 -21.00 26.00 -18.48
N ASP A 378 -20.47 26.86 -17.62
CA ASP A 378 -20.06 26.52 -16.26
C ASP A 378 -21.23 25.97 -15.41
N LYS A 379 -21.41 24.65 -15.46
CA LYS A 379 -22.33 23.94 -14.56
C LYS A 379 -21.68 23.77 -13.18
N ARG A 380 -20.34 23.89 -13.08
CA ARG A 380 -19.57 23.72 -11.84
C ARG A 380 -19.69 24.93 -10.91
N GLU A 381 -19.94 26.12 -11.45
CA GLU A 381 -20.25 27.35 -10.69
C GLU A 381 -21.54 27.30 -9.84
N ARG A 382 -22.42 26.31 -10.06
CA ARG A 382 -23.71 26.20 -9.34
C ARG A 382 -23.66 25.28 -8.11
N GLY A 383 -22.54 24.61 -7.85
CA GLY A 383 -22.39 23.72 -6.69
C GLY A 383 -21.90 24.47 -5.44
N PRO A 384 -22.48 24.25 -4.24
CA PRO A 384 -21.95 24.79 -3.00
C PRO A 384 -20.53 24.24 -2.74
N GLY A 385 -19.59 25.13 -2.38
CA GLY A 385 -18.24 24.75 -1.93
C GLY A 385 -17.14 24.74 -3.00
N LYS A 386 -17.43 24.97 -4.29
CA LYS A 386 -16.39 25.16 -5.31
C LYS A 386 -16.03 26.64 -5.41
N ARG A 387 -14.73 26.98 -5.30
CA ARG A 387 -14.23 28.34 -5.59
C ARG A 387 -14.70 28.73 -6.98
N ARG A 388 -15.36 29.89 -7.10
CA ARG A 388 -15.81 30.35 -8.41
C ARG A 388 -14.56 30.78 -9.16
N ARG A 389 -14.42 30.42 -10.44
CA ARG A 389 -13.30 30.91 -11.27
C ARG A 389 -13.16 32.43 -11.25
N PHE A 390 -14.26 33.12 -11.00
CA PHE A 390 -14.37 34.55 -10.81
C PHE A 390 -13.65 35.12 -9.58
N ASP A 391 -13.32 34.29 -8.58
CA ASP A 391 -12.70 34.74 -7.33
C ASP A 391 -11.21 35.08 -7.55
N GLY A 392 -10.60 34.62 -8.65
CA GLY A 392 -9.21 34.91 -9.02
C GLY A 392 -9.04 36.14 -9.92
N ILE A 393 -10.10 36.79 -10.39
CA ILE A 393 -9.97 38.00 -11.23
C ILE A 393 -9.83 39.21 -10.31
N SER A 394 -8.73 39.95 -10.43
CA SER A 394 -8.54 41.16 -9.64
C SER A 394 -9.52 42.27 -10.08
N GLN A 395 -9.89 43.14 -9.15
CA GLN A 395 -10.76 44.28 -9.48
C GLN A 395 -10.10 45.20 -10.52
N GLU A 396 -8.78 45.39 -10.42
CA GLU A 396 -7.99 46.21 -11.35
C GLU A 396 -8.06 45.68 -12.79
N GLU A 397 -8.01 44.35 -12.99
CA GLU A 397 -8.16 43.74 -14.31
C GLU A 397 -9.55 43.98 -14.89
N LEU A 398 -10.61 43.88 -14.07
CA LEU A 398 -11.97 44.16 -14.50
C LEU A 398 -12.15 45.63 -14.86
N GLU A 399 -11.55 46.55 -14.10
CA GLU A 399 -11.58 47.98 -14.38
C GLU A 399 -10.84 48.32 -15.68
N ARG A 400 -9.64 47.74 -15.89
CA ARG A 400 -8.90 47.87 -17.15
C ARG A 400 -9.71 47.33 -18.33
N TYR A 401 -10.27 46.12 -18.21
CA TYR A 401 -11.11 45.53 -19.26
C TYR A 401 -12.34 46.39 -19.57
N PHE A 402 -13.00 46.89 -18.53
CA PHE A 402 -14.13 47.79 -18.69
C PHE A 402 -13.73 49.09 -19.40
N ALA A 403 -12.61 49.70 -19.02
CA ALA A 403 -12.17 50.99 -19.54
C ALA A 403 -11.57 50.93 -20.95
N GLU A 404 -10.82 49.87 -21.25
CA GLU A 404 -9.98 49.82 -22.46
C GLU A 404 -10.56 48.92 -23.55
N GLU A 405 -11.23 47.82 -23.18
CA GLU A 405 -11.59 46.77 -24.12
C GLU A 405 -13.08 46.72 -24.46
N LEU A 406 -13.95 47.22 -23.58
CA LEU A 406 -15.38 47.28 -23.86
C LEU A 406 -15.77 48.50 -24.71
N ASP A 407 -16.61 48.25 -25.71
CA ASP A 407 -17.20 49.31 -26.51
C ASP A 407 -18.11 50.23 -25.67
N ALA A 408 -18.35 51.45 -26.17
CA ALA A 408 -19.13 52.46 -25.46
C ALA A 408 -20.57 52.02 -25.15
N ALA A 409 -21.22 51.31 -26.07
CA ALA A 409 -22.61 50.88 -25.90
C ALA A 409 -22.72 49.77 -24.83
N THR A 410 -21.77 48.84 -24.80
CA THR A 410 -21.72 47.78 -23.79
C THR A 410 -21.42 48.34 -22.40
N ARG A 411 -20.48 49.30 -22.30
CA ARG A 411 -20.23 50.02 -21.05
C ARG A 411 -21.47 50.73 -20.51
N GLU A 412 -22.19 51.45 -21.36
CA GLU A 412 -23.43 52.14 -20.98
C GLU A 412 -24.49 51.15 -20.46
N ARG A 413 -24.65 50.01 -21.15
CA ARG A 413 -25.57 48.93 -20.73
C ARG A 413 -25.20 48.35 -19.37
N LEU A 414 -23.91 48.16 -19.10
CA LEU A 414 -23.42 47.66 -17.81
C LEU A 414 -23.67 48.68 -16.69
N LEU A 415 -23.37 49.97 -16.95
CA LEU A 415 -23.58 51.06 -15.99
C LEU A 415 -25.06 51.27 -15.63
N ALA A 416 -25.98 50.89 -16.52
CA ALA A 416 -27.42 50.94 -16.25
C ALA A 416 -27.91 49.84 -15.29
N GLN A 417 -27.07 48.87 -14.92
CA GLN A 417 -27.44 47.77 -14.02
C GLN A 417 -27.04 48.03 -12.56
N PRO A 418 -27.70 47.37 -11.58
CA PRO A 418 -27.23 47.38 -10.20
C PRO A 418 -25.80 46.85 -10.10
N ARG A 419 -24.97 47.43 -9.20
CA ARG A 419 -23.54 47.12 -9.05
C ARG A 419 -23.21 45.62 -9.02
N GLU A 420 -23.95 44.84 -8.23
CA GLU A 420 -23.73 43.38 -8.15
C GLU A 420 -23.96 42.65 -9.48
N ARG A 421 -24.98 43.06 -10.24
CA ARG A 421 -25.28 42.48 -11.56
C ARG A 421 -24.28 42.96 -12.61
N MET A 422 -23.91 44.24 -12.55
CA MET A 422 -22.87 44.81 -13.40
C MET A 422 -21.56 44.03 -13.22
N GLU A 423 -21.12 43.80 -11.99
CA GLU A 423 -19.88 43.07 -11.70
C GLU A 423 -19.95 41.61 -12.17
N GLN A 424 -21.05 40.91 -11.90
CA GLN A 424 -21.25 39.54 -12.39
C GLN A 424 -21.25 39.46 -13.92
N GLN A 425 -21.92 40.41 -14.58
CA GLN A 425 -21.97 40.46 -16.03
C GLN A 425 -20.62 40.87 -16.63
N LEU A 426 -19.89 41.80 -16.00
CA LEU A 426 -18.54 42.20 -16.40
C LEU A 426 -17.57 41.03 -16.28
N LYS A 427 -17.59 40.31 -15.16
CA LYS A 427 -16.82 39.07 -14.97
C LYS A 427 -17.15 38.01 -16.02
N SER A 428 -18.44 37.83 -16.34
CA SER A 428 -18.87 36.93 -17.41
C SER A 428 -18.38 37.37 -18.79
N LEU A 429 -18.36 38.67 -19.09
CA LEU A 429 -17.90 39.22 -20.36
C LEU A 429 -16.38 39.07 -20.49
N TYR A 430 -15.64 39.44 -19.44
CA TYR A 430 -14.19 39.30 -19.36
C TYR A 430 -13.76 37.86 -19.66
N LEU A 431 -14.34 36.87 -18.96
CA LEU A 431 -14.01 35.47 -19.20
C LEU A 431 -14.47 34.98 -20.58
N ARG A 432 -15.60 35.47 -21.12
CA ARG A 432 -16.10 34.97 -22.42
C ARG A 432 -15.23 35.45 -23.58
N GLY A 433 -14.60 36.62 -23.47
CA GLY A 433 -13.76 37.20 -24.52
C GLY A 433 -14.55 37.74 -25.74
N GLU A 434 -15.78 37.28 -25.93
CA GLU A 434 -16.72 37.80 -26.95
C GLU A 434 -17.88 38.56 -26.30
N LEU A 435 -18.22 39.70 -26.90
CA LEU A 435 -19.51 40.35 -26.72
C LEU A 435 -20.60 39.33 -27.14
N PRO A 436 -21.58 39.02 -26.28
CA PRO A 436 -22.66 38.13 -26.66
C PRO A 436 -23.33 38.70 -27.91
N SER A 437 -23.49 37.88 -28.94
CA SER A 437 -24.37 38.19 -30.06
C SER A 437 -25.74 38.65 -29.51
N ASP A 438 -26.41 39.59 -30.17
CA ASP A 438 -27.75 40.05 -29.77
C ASP A 438 -28.73 38.87 -29.55
N ASP A 439 -28.51 37.73 -30.22
CA ASP A 439 -29.29 36.50 -30.02
C ASP A 439 -29.04 35.81 -28.68
N ASP A 440 -27.84 35.88 -28.12
CA ASP A 440 -27.53 35.35 -26.78
C ASP A 440 -28.21 36.17 -25.69
N PHE A 441 -28.34 37.49 -25.87
CA PHE A 441 -29.10 38.36 -24.96
C PHE A 441 -30.61 38.11 -25.04
N ARG A 442 -31.14 37.88 -26.25
CA ARG A 442 -32.54 37.48 -26.45
C ARG A 442 -32.84 36.15 -25.76
N ALA A 443 -31.99 35.14 -25.95
CA ALA A 443 -32.15 33.84 -25.30
C ALA A 443 -32.02 33.90 -23.76
N ALA A 444 -31.20 34.81 -23.20
CA ALA A 444 -31.11 35.02 -21.76
C ALA A 444 -32.36 35.72 -21.19
N ARG A 445 -32.88 36.72 -21.91
CA ARG A 445 -34.12 37.45 -21.57
C ARG A 445 -35.36 36.56 -21.66
N ASP A 446 -35.40 35.63 -22.60
CA ASP A 446 -36.52 34.68 -22.74
C ASP A 446 -36.48 33.56 -21.69
N ARG A 447 -35.29 33.20 -21.18
CA ARG A 447 -35.15 32.22 -20.08
C ARG A 447 -35.43 32.81 -18.70
N GLN A 448 -35.16 34.10 -18.51
CA GLN A 448 -35.53 34.84 -17.30
C GLN A 448 -36.79 35.63 -17.61
N GLY A 449 -37.95 34.95 -17.55
CA GLY A 449 -39.25 35.61 -17.72
C GLY A 449 -39.35 36.92 -16.92
N PRO A 450 -40.23 37.86 -17.34
CA PRO A 450 -40.23 39.24 -16.88
C PRO A 450 -40.21 39.33 -15.34
N PRO A 451 -39.31 40.14 -14.75
CA PRO A 451 -39.26 40.32 -13.31
C PRO A 451 -40.54 41.04 -12.88
N GLY A 452 -41.37 40.37 -12.07
CA GLY A 452 -42.54 41.00 -11.45
C GLY A 452 -43.91 40.57 -11.99
N ARG A 453 -44.12 39.28 -12.30
CA ARG A 453 -45.45 38.70 -12.10
C ARG A 453 -45.36 37.64 -11.02
N ASP A 454 -45.81 38.01 -9.83
CA ASP A 454 -46.29 37.07 -8.83
C ASP A 454 -47.14 36.03 -9.56
N ARG A 455 -46.72 34.77 -9.47
CA ARG A 455 -47.51 33.62 -9.90
C ARG A 455 -48.70 33.46 -8.94
N LEU A 456 -49.66 34.37 -9.04
CA LEU A 456 -51.02 34.19 -8.55
C LEU A 456 -51.88 33.76 -9.75
N GLY A 457 -51.59 32.55 -10.24
CA GLY A 457 -52.43 31.84 -11.19
C GLY A 457 -52.65 30.43 -10.65
N PRO A 458 -53.88 29.89 -10.67
CA PRO A 458 -54.16 28.58 -10.11
C PRO A 458 -53.33 27.54 -10.86
N GLY A 459 -52.44 26.88 -10.12
CA GLY A 459 -51.66 25.77 -10.65
C GLY A 459 -52.60 24.69 -11.21
N PRO A 460 -52.20 23.98 -12.28
CA PRO A 460 -52.97 22.86 -12.78
C PRO A 460 -53.14 21.81 -11.66
N PRO A 461 -54.30 21.12 -11.61
CA PRO A 461 -54.57 20.15 -10.56
C PRO A 461 -53.50 19.04 -10.56
N PRO A 462 -53.14 18.52 -9.37
CA PRO A 462 -52.16 17.46 -9.28
C PRO A 462 -52.67 16.25 -10.06
N ARG A 463 -51.84 15.76 -10.99
CA ARG A 463 -52.05 14.45 -11.61
C ARG A 463 -52.06 13.41 -10.51
N GLY A 464 -53.19 12.70 -10.40
CA GLY A 464 -53.41 11.69 -9.39
C GLY A 464 -52.37 10.58 -9.45
N ASP A 465 -51.72 10.37 -8.31
CA ASP A 465 -51.04 9.12 -7.98
C ASP A 465 -52.08 8.00 -7.91
N ARG A 466 -52.05 7.12 -8.91
CA ARG A 466 -52.70 5.82 -8.85
C ARG A 466 -51.77 4.83 -8.16
N ASP A 467 -52.30 4.25 -7.09
CA ASP A 467 -52.18 2.85 -6.71
C ASP A 467 -50.77 2.28 -6.48
N ARG A 468 -50.25 2.46 -5.26
CA ARG A 468 -49.51 1.39 -4.57
C ARG A 468 -49.95 1.26 -3.12
N ARG A 469 -51.01 0.46 -2.91
CA ARG A 469 -51.33 -0.17 -1.63
C ARG A 469 -50.24 -1.19 -1.29
N GLY A 470 -49.48 -0.95 -0.23
CA GLY A 470 -48.74 -1.96 0.53
C GLY A 470 -49.36 -2.13 1.93
N PRO A 471 -49.39 -3.34 2.52
CA PRO A 471 -50.10 -3.62 3.76
C PRO A 471 -49.37 -3.09 5.00
N PRO A 472 -50.07 -2.90 6.14
CA PRO A 472 -49.49 -2.29 7.34
C PRO A 472 -48.59 -3.29 8.07
N ARG A 473 -47.33 -2.93 8.32
CA ARG A 473 -46.50 -3.64 9.30
C ARG A 473 -46.73 -3.02 10.67
N GLY A 474 -47.29 -3.87 11.54
CA GLY A 474 -47.63 -3.56 12.92
C GLY A 474 -46.42 -3.24 13.80
N GLY A 475 -46.74 -2.55 14.89
CA GLY A 475 -45.83 -2.29 15.98
C GLY A 475 -45.39 -3.54 16.72
N ARG A 476 -44.11 -3.54 17.07
CA ARG A 476 -43.49 -4.10 18.27
C ARG A 476 -42.48 -3.01 18.67
N GLY A 477 -42.54 -2.38 19.83
CA GLY A 477 -42.78 -2.99 21.13
C GLY A 477 -41.50 -3.70 21.55
N GLY A 478 -40.47 -2.93 21.91
CA GLY A 478 -39.20 -3.40 22.47
C GLY A 478 -38.80 -2.49 23.64
N PRO A 479 -38.13 -3.03 24.68
CA PRO A 479 -38.08 -2.50 26.04
C PRO A 479 -36.95 -1.46 26.26
N PRO A 480 -36.93 -0.75 27.41
CA PRO A 480 -35.90 0.23 27.71
C PRO A 480 -34.59 -0.48 28.07
N GLU A 481 -33.51 -0.19 27.33
CA GLU A 481 -32.16 -0.56 27.74
C GLU A 481 -31.52 0.57 28.54
N ASP A 482 -31.21 0.23 29.78
CA ASP A 482 -30.26 0.87 30.67
C ASP A 482 -28.94 1.15 29.96
N ARG A 483 -28.55 2.42 29.89
CA ARG A 483 -27.18 2.82 29.56
C ARG A 483 -26.40 3.07 30.86
N PRO A 484 -25.36 2.29 31.18
CA PRO A 484 -24.39 2.66 32.19
C PRO A 484 -23.52 3.81 31.65
N GLY A 485 -23.34 4.83 32.48
CA GLY A 485 -22.54 6.01 32.18
C GLY A 485 -21.07 5.65 31.92
N PHE A 486 -20.52 6.21 30.85
CA PHE A 486 -19.08 6.25 30.64
C PHE A 486 -18.47 7.26 31.61
N GLY A 487 -17.80 6.73 32.63
CA GLY A 487 -16.97 7.51 33.55
C GLY A 487 -15.75 8.09 32.84
N HIS A 488 -15.45 9.35 33.16
CA HIS A 488 -14.15 9.96 32.90
C HIS A 488 -13.05 9.18 33.63
N PRO A 489 -11.89 8.91 32.99
CA PRO A 489 -10.72 8.45 33.72
C PRO A 489 -10.15 9.59 34.59
N PRO A 490 -9.60 9.28 35.78
CA PRO A 490 -9.00 10.29 36.64
C PRO A 490 -7.69 10.81 36.05
N ARG A 491 -7.55 12.14 36.08
CA ARG A 491 -6.25 12.83 36.02
C ARG A 491 -5.45 12.43 37.26
N GLN A 492 -4.41 11.62 37.06
CA GLN A 492 -3.25 11.61 37.95
C GLN A 492 -2.13 12.36 37.23
N GLY A 493 -1.81 13.53 37.76
CA GLY A 493 -0.48 14.10 37.59
C GLY A 493 0.37 13.63 38.75
N GLU A 494 1.60 13.22 38.47
CA GLU A 494 2.72 13.36 39.40
C GLU A 494 4.04 13.25 38.62
N ASP A 495 4.95 14.12 39.02
CA ASP A 495 6.24 14.42 38.42
C ASP A 495 7.18 13.21 38.37
N LEU A 496 7.72 12.90 37.18
CA LEU A 496 8.96 12.14 37.05
C LEU A 496 9.90 12.88 36.09
N ARG A 497 10.88 13.55 36.69
CA ARG A 497 12.06 14.11 36.01
C ARG A 497 12.81 12.99 35.27
N PRO A 498 13.41 13.25 34.10
CA PRO A 498 14.31 12.30 33.47
C PRO A 498 15.55 12.09 34.36
N ARG A 499 15.85 10.83 34.69
CA ARG A 499 17.16 10.44 35.22
C ARG A 499 18.19 10.55 34.10
N ASP A 500 19.33 11.14 34.41
CA ASP A 500 20.49 11.24 33.52
C ASP A 500 20.91 9.85 32.99
N PRO A 501 21.40 9.76 31.74
CA PRO A 501 21.95 8.53 31.21
C PRO A 501 23.28 8.16 31.91
N PRO A 502 23.58 6.87 32.09
CA PRO A 502 24.84 6.43 32.70
C PRO A 502 26.04 6.80 31.80
N PRO A 503 27.22 7.08 32.39
CA PRO A 503 28.42 7.42 31.64
C PRO A 503 28.88 6.24 30.76
N ARG A 504 29.28 6.56 29.53
CA ARG A 504 29.92 5.62 28.60
C ARG A 504 31.25 5.11 29.21
N PRO A 505 31.56 3.81 29.08
CA PRO A 505 32.88 3.31 29.43
C PRO A 505 33.92 3.80 28.40
N GLU A 506 34.97 4.45 28.91
CA GLU A 506 36.20 4.66 28.16
C GLU A 506 36.94 3.33 27.98
N GLY A 507 37.25 3.00 26.72
CA GLY A 507 38.24 2.01 26.32
C GLY A 507 38.62 2.36 24.87
N GLY A 508 39.87 2.54 24.48
CA GLY A 508 41.09 1.98 25.05
C GLY A 508 41.22 0.52 24.65
N PHE A 509 41.40 0.26 23.35
CA PHE A 509 42.37 -0.64 22.71
C PHE A 509 42.20 -0.61 21.19
#